data_AF-A0AB36TQX6-F1
#
_entry.id   AF-A0AB36TQX6-F1
#
_cell.length_a   1.000
_cell.length_b   1.000
_cell.length_c   1.000
_cell.angle_alpha   90.00
_cell.angle_beta   90.00
_cell.angle_gamma   90.00
#
_symmetry.space_group_name_H-M   'P 1'
#
loop_
_entity.id
_entity.type
_entity.pdbx_description
1 polymer ?
#
loop_
_entity_poly.entity_id
_entity_poly.type
_entity_poly.pdbx_seq_one_letter_code
_entity_poly.pdbx_strand_id
1 'polypeptide(L)'
;MNYNLNSGLFRLNLGSDIEAYKETERSAYNNFLNYSPTLLEKDSWDLLYIMQHHGLRTRLLDWTESFAISLHFALNTWKYNKKDACIWMLDPIKLNEKAVSRSTVLFPKKEFKYPDEFLIKETDNSLAITPIKNNTRIIAQKGFFTLQGNLLQPLEEEFNGELLNENILKKITLKKTILNDANKFLKICGIDEFVIFPDLEGLAKSINKKMENKQHSKALIYT
;
A
#
# COMPACT_ATOMS: atom_id res chain seq x y z
N MET A 1 -3.86 -18.25 -5.42
CA MET A 1 -4.36 -17.07 -4.69
C MET A 1 -4.39 -15.97 -5.71
N ASN A 2 -5.56 -15.37 -5.91
CA ASN A 2 -5.64 -14.20 -6.77
C ASN A 2 -5.20 -13.00 -5.91
N TYR A 3 -4.16 -12.32 -6.36
CA TYR A 3 -3.56 -11.17 -5.68
C TYR A 3 -4.24 -9.90 -6.19
N ASN A 4 -5.51 -9.74 -5.85
CA ASN A 4 -6.33 -8.67 -6.42
C ASN A 4 -5.98 -7.32 -5.83
N LEU A 5 -5.97 -6.28 -6.66
CA LEU A 5 -5.65 -4.90 -6.25
C LEU A 5 -6.89 -4.19 -5.71
N ASN A 6 -7.44 -4.74 -4.63
CA ASN A 6 -8.40 -4.06 -3.77
C ASN A 6 -7.68 -3.38 -2.61
N SER A 7 -8.12 -2.18 -2.25
CA SER A 7 -7.70 -1.45 -1.06
C SER A 7 -8.14 -2.18 0.22
N GLY A 8 -7.68 -1.69 1.39
CA GLY A 8 -8.08 -2.27 2.68
C GLY A 8 -9.61 -2.28 2.89
N LEU A 9 -10.28 -1.18 2.54
CA LEU A 9 -11.74 -1.03 2.65
C LEU A 9 -12.49 -2.03 1.74
N PHE A 10 -12.11 -2.12 0.47
CA PHE A 10 -12.79 -2.99 -0.51
C PHE A 10 -12.49 -4.49 -0.32
N ARG A 11 -11.61 -4.85 0.63
CA ARG A 11 -11.42 -6.25 1.09
C ARG A 11 -12.40 -6.68 2.18
N LEU A 12 -13.25 -5.78 2.68
CA LEU A 12 -14.27 -6.11 3.69
C LEU A 12 -15.42 -6.97 3.14
N ASN A 13 -15.59 -7.05 1.82
CA ASN A 13 -16.64 -7.82 1.15
C ASN A 13 -18.05 -7.47 1.68
N LEU A 14 -18.39 -6.18 1.74
CA LEU A 14 -19.70 -5.68 2.20
C LEU A 14 -20.84 -5.90 1.18
N GLY A 15 -20.63 -6.74 0.17
CA GLY A 15 -21.57 -6.97 -0.92
C GLY A 15 -21.29 -6.10 -2.15
N SER A 16 -22.30 -5.99 -3.02
CA SER A 16 -22.26 -5.28 -4.30
C SER A 16 -22.87 -3.88 -4.23
N ASP A 17 -23.06 -3.34 -3.02
CA ASP A 17 -23.63 -2.00 -2.80
C ASP A 17 -22.53 -1.03 -2.37
N ILE A 18 -22.28 -0.01 -3.19
CA ILE A 18 -21.26 1.00 -2.94
C ILE A 18 -21.61 1.88 -1.74
N GLU A 19 -22.90 2.07 -1.44
CA GLU A 19 -23.33 2.91 -0.31
C GLU A 19 -22.91 2.30 1.04
N ALA A 20 -22.92 0.96 1.16
CA ALA A 20 -22.40 0.28 2.35
C ALA A 20 -20.90 0.56 2.59
N TYR A 21 -20.09 0.63 1.54
CA TYR A 21 -18.67 0.99 1.65
C TYR A 21 -18.48 2.47 2.01
N LYS A 22 -19.23 3.37 1.37
CA LYS A 22 -19.19 4.81 1.67
C LYS A 22 -19.61 5.11 3.11
N GLU A 23 -20.67 4.47 3.61
CA GLU A 23 -21.14 4.62 4.99
C GLU A 23 -20.09 4.09 5.98
N THR A 24 -19.53 2.91 5.71
CA THR A 24 -18.47 2.32 6.54
C THR A 24 -17.25 3.24 6.62
N GLU A 25 -16.80 3.76 5.49
CA GLU A 25 -15.67 4.69 5.44
C GLU A 25 -15.97 6.00 6.15
N ARG A 26 -17.17 6.57 5.96
CA ARG A 26 -17.62 7.79 6.65
C ARG A 26 -17.62 7.60 8.16
N SER A 27 -18.20 6.50 8.62
CA SER A 27 -18.27 6.16 10.05
C SER A 27 -16.87 5.97 10.64
N ALA A 28 -16.00 5.20 9.96
CA ALA A 28 -14.62 4.99 10.39
C ALA A 28 -13.82 6.30 10.46
N TYR A 29 -13.96 7.15 9.44
CA TYR A 29 -13.31 8.45 9.39
C TYR A 29 -13.79 9.39 10.49
N ASN A 30 -15.11 9.52 10.69
CA ASN A 30 -15.68 10.38 11.74
C ASN A 30 -15.29 9.89 13.14
N ASN A 31 -15.30 8.59 13.37
CA ASN A 31 -14.83 8.03 14.64
C ASN A 31 -13.36 8.39 14.86
N PHE A 32 -12.50 8.16 13.86
CA PHE A 32 -11.08 8.50 13.98
C PHE A 32 -10.87 10.01 14.17
N LEU A 33 -11.61 10.87 13.46
CA LEU A 33 -11.57 12.33 13.60
C LEU A 33 -12.05 12.81 14.97
N ASN A 34 -13.03 12.15 15.61
CA ASN A 34 -13.53 12.56 16.91
C ASN A 34 -12.57 12.20 18.06
N TYR A 35 -11.85 11.08 17.94
CA TYR A 35 -10.91 10.62 18.97
C TYR A 35 -9.46 11.05 18.75
N SER A 36 -9.08 11.38 17.51
CA SER A 36 -7.69 11.76 17.17
C SER A 36 -7.22 13.13 17.68
N PRO A 37 -8.04 14.17 17.93
CA PRO A 37 -7.54 15.49 18.34
C PRO A 37 -6.84 15.48 19.69
N THR A 38 -7.16 14.53 20.56
CA THR A 38 -6.43 14.31 21.82
C THR A 38 -5.05 13.69 21.60
N LEU A 39 -4.76 13.24 20.38
CA LEU A 39 -3.54 12.54 19.98
C LEU A 39 -2.74 13.34 18.93
N LEU A 40 -3.39 14.04 18.00
CA LEU A 40 -2.80 14.71 16.83
C LEU A 40 -3.70 15.86 16.31
N GLU A 41 -3.11 17.03 16.03
CA GLU A 41 -3.76 18.10 15.23
C GLU A 41 -3.39 17.92 13.75
N LYS A 42 -4.29 17.35 12.93
CA LYS A 42 -4.05 17.11 11.50
C LYS A 42 -5.29 17.34 10.63
N ASP A 43 -5.04 17.86 9.43
CA ASP A 43 -6.05 18.08 8.39
C ASP A 43 -6.56 16.75 7.78
N SER A 44 -7.61 16.83 6.95
CA SER A 44 -8.35 15.67 6.46
C SER A 44 -7.54 14.59 5.74
N TRP A 45 -6.74 14.96 4.74
CA TRP A 45 -5.90 14.01 4.00
C TRP A 45 -4.80 13.41 4.87
N ASP A 46 -4.22 14.22 5.77
CA ASP A 46 -3.21 13.75 6.70
C ASP A 46 -3.80 12.69 7.64
N LEU A 47 -5.06 12.89 8.06
CA LEU A 47 -5.79 11.92 8.86
C LEU A 47 -5.98 10.59 8.13
N LEU A 48 -6.34 10.61 6.83
CA LEU A 48 -6.49 9.39 6.03
C LEU A 48 -5.16 8.61 5.92
N TYR A 49 -4.04 9.31 5.71
CA TYR A 49 -2.73 8.67 5.66
C TYR A 49 -2.33 8.07 7.02
N ILE A 50 -2.67 8.75 8.12
CA ILE A 50 -2.45 8.25 9.49
C ILE A 50 -3.32 7.00 9.74
N MET A 51 -4.59 7.03 9.37
CA MET A 51 -5.50 5.88 9.47
C MET A 51 -4.91 4.66 8.76
N GLN A 52 -4.45 4.82 7.51
CA GLN A 52 -3.79 3.75 6.75
C GLN A 52 -2.51 3.26 7.43
N HIS A 53 -1.67 4.20 7.90
CA HIS A 53 -0.41 3.89 8.59
C HIS A 53 -0.61 3.01 9.83
N HIS A 54 -1.67 3.28 10.59
CA HIS A 54 -2.03 2.53 11.80
C HIS A 54 -2.91 1.31 11.51
N GLY A 55 -3.05 0.91 10.24
CA GLY A 55 -3.69 -0.34 9.83
C GLY A 55 -5.21 -0.29 9.74
N LEU A 56 -5.82 0.90 9.77
CA LEU A 56 -7.23 1.03 9.45
C LEU A 56 -7.46 0.71 7.97
N ARG A 57 -8.56 0.03 7.66
CA ARG A 57 -8.92 -0.33 6.29
C ARG A 57 -9.48 0.89 5.57
N THR A 58 -8.66 1.51 4.73
CA THR A 58 -9.04 2.70 3.94
C THR A 58 -9.20 2.38 2.45
N ARG A 59 -9.70 3.33 1.66
CA ARG A 59 -9.70 3.25 0.19
C ARG A 59 -8.31 3.41 -0.46
N LEU A 60 -7.26 3.70 0.32
CA LEU A 60 -5.89 3.78 -0.19
C LEU A 60 -5.33 2.39 -0.45
N LEU A 61 -4.66 2.27 -1.60
CA LEU A 61 -3.83 1.13 -1.95
C LEU A 61 -2.37 1.58 -2.05
N ASP A 62 -1.49 0.95 -1.29
CA ASP A 62 -0.07 1.30 -1.18
C ASP A 62 0.74 0.92 -2.43
N TRP A 63 1.55 1.86 -2.91
CA TRP A 63 2.56 1.68 -3.95
C TRP A 63 3.92 2.20 -3.48
N THR A 64 4.99 1.73 -4.09
CA THR A 64 6.36 2.22 -3.83
C THR A 64 7.15 2.35 -5.12
N GLU A 65 7.95 3.41 -5.23
CA GLU A 65 8.91 3.57 -6.33
C GLU A 65 10.15 2.68 -6.18
N SER A 66 10.33 2.03 -5.03
CA SER A 66 11.48 1.17 -4.76
C SER A 66 11.16 -0.30 -5.00
N PHE A 67 11.82 -0.90 -5.99
CA PHE A 67 11.75 -2.35 -6.22
C PHE A 67 12.16 -3.16 -4.99
N ALA A 68 13.17 -2.71 -4.23
CA ALA A 68 13.62 -3.43 -3.04
C ALA A 68 12.55 -3.41 -1.93
N ILE A 69 11.79 -2.33 -1.81
CA ILE A 69 10.71 -2.22 -0.83
C ILE A 69 9.50 -3.06 -1.27
N SER A 70 9.13 -3.03 -2.56
CA SER A 70 8.03 -3.88 -3.08
C SER A 70 8.37 -5.36 -2.95
N LEU A 71 9.62 -5.75 -3.22
CA LEU A 71 10.10 -7.10 -3.01
C LEU A 71 10.04 -7.50 -1.54
N HIS A 72 10.48 -6.64 -0.61
CA HIS A 72 10.37 -6.91 0.83
C HIS A 72 8.92 -7.26 1.24
N PHE A 73 7.95 -6.46 0.81
CA PHE A 73 6.53 -6.74 1.10
C PHE A 73 6.04 -8.04 0.43
N ALA A 74 6.45 -8.31 -0.81
CA ALA A 74 6.14 -9.57 -1.48
C ALA A 74 6.72 -10.79 -0.72
N LEU A 75 7.95 -10.71 -0.21
CA LEU A 75 8.56 -11.81 0.56
C LEU A 75 7.87 -12.04 1.90
N ASN A 76 7.31 -11.01 2.53
CA ASN A 76 6.55 -11.18 3.77
C ASN A 76 5.32 -12.09 3.56
N THR A 77 4.74 -12.14 2.36
CA THR A 77 3.65 -13.08 2.06
C THR A 77 4.10 -14.55 2.10
N TRP A 78 5.36 -14.84 1.75
CA TRP A 78 5.92 -16.19 1.79
C TRP A 78 6.17 -16.74 3.18
N LYS A 79 6.38 -15.87 4.17
CA LYS A 79 6.52 -16.29 5.58
C LYS A 79 5.25 -16.99 6.08
N TYR A 80 4.09 -16.56 5.59
CA TYR A 80 2.78 -17.06 6.04
C TYR A 80 2.13 -18.02 5.04
N ASN A 81 2.45 -17.93 3.74
CA ASN A 81 1.89 -18.77 2.69
C ASN A 81 2.97 -19.48 1.87
N LYS A 82 2.86 -20.81 1.75
CA LYS A 82 3.80 -21.65 0.96
C LYS A 82 3.64 -21.52 -0.57
N LYS A 83 2.96 -20.49 -1.09
CA LYS A 83 2.64 -20.29 -2.52
C LYS A 83 3.52 -19.20 -3.14
N ASP A 84 3.53 -19.08 -4.47
CA ASP A 84 4.19 -17.99 -5.20
C ASP A 84 3.66 -16.61 -4.79
N ALA A 85 4.51 -15.58 -4.87
CA ALA A 85 4.16 -14.19 -4.60
C ALA A 85 4.05 -13.41 -5.91
N CYS A 86 3.64 -12.14 -5.87
CA CYS A 86 3.74 -11.27 -7.03
C CYS A 86 4.07 -9.83 -6.66
N ILE A 87 4.62 -9.11 -7.63
CA ILE A 87 4.77 -7.66 -7.62
C ILE A 87 3.90 -7.09 -8.74
N TRP A 88 3.14 -6.07 -8.42
CA TRP A 88 2.41 -5.27 -9.40
C TRP A 88 3.22 -4.02 -9.76
N MET A 89 3.18 -3.64 -11.03
CA MET A 89 3.77 -2.40 -11.54
C MET A 89 2.68 -1.58 -12.20
N LEU A 90 2.68 -0.27 -11.95
CA LEU A 90 1.70 0.68 -12.45
C LEU A 90 2.41 1.85 -13.14
N ASP A 91 1.90 2.28 -14.29
CA ASP A 91 2.16 3.60 -14.87
C ASP A 91 1.10 4.57 -14.36
N PRO A 92 1.41 5.39 -13.34
CA PRO A 92 0.42 6.23 -12.68
C PRO A 92 -0.03 7.41 -13.55
N ILE A 93 0.80 7.84 -14.50
CA ILE A 93 0.49 8.95 -15.41
C ILE A 93 -0.59 8.51 -16.39
N LYS A 94 -0.41 7.33 -17.01
CA LYS A 94 -1.40 6.78 -17.94
C LYS A 94 -2.71 6.37 -17.26
N LEU A 95 -2.65 5.89 -16.01
CA LEU A 95 -3.85 5.63 -15.22
C LEU A 95 -4.70 6.91 -15.09
N ASN A 96 -4.07 8.02 -14.68
CA ASN A 96 -4.79 9.28 -14.51
C ASN A 96 -5.22 9.93 -15.82
N GLU A 97 -4.47 9.71 -16.91
CA GLU A 97 -4.88 10.13 -18.26
C GLU A 97 -6.18 9.43 -18.67
N LYS A 98 -6.31 8.12 -18.42
CA LYS A 98 -7.57 7.40 -18.66
C LYS A 98 -8.68 7.80 -17.70
N ALA A 99 -8.36 7.95 -16.41
CA ALA A 99 -9.38 8.16 -15.37
C ALA A 99 -9.96 9.58 -15.38
N VAL A 100 -9.13 10.59 -15.61
CA VAL A 100 -9.51 12.02 -15.47
C VAL A 100 -8.90 12.94 -16.54
N SER A 101 -8.35 12.37 -17.63
CA SER A 101 -7.71 13.13 -18.72
C SER A 101 -6.59 14.06 -18.24
N ARG A 102 -5.84 13.63 -17.22
CA ARG A 102 -4.65 14.34 -16.71
C ARG A 102 -3.45 13.41 -16.70
N SER A 103 -2.46 13.72 -17.54
CA SER A 103 -1.18 13.00 -17.59
C SER A 103 -0.21 13.46 -16.48
N THR A 104 -0.66 13.41 -15.22
CA THR A 104 0.17 13.67 -14.04
C THR A 104 -0.33 12.86 -12.85
N VAL A 105 0.57 12.58 -11.90
CA VAL A 105 0.16 12.14 -10.56
C VAL A 105 -0.52 13.32 -9.85
N LEU A 106 -1.67 13.08 -9.22
CA LEU A 106 -2.46 14.14 -8.59
C LEU A 106 -1.96 14.44 -7.17
N PHE A 107 -2.07 15.70 -6.77
CA PHE A 107 -1.74 16.18 -5.41
C PHE A 107 -3.03 16.45 -4.62
N PRO A 108 -3.44 15.55 -3.72
CA PRO A 108 -4.79 15.57 -3.19
C PRO A 108 -5.19 16.84 -2.45
N LYS A 109 -4.33 17.39 -1.58
CA LYS A 109 -4.63 18.64 -0.84
C LYS A 109 -4.89 19.85 -1.73
N LYS A 110 -4.39 19.86 -2.98
CA LYS A 110 -4.62 20.96 -3.93
C LYS A 110 -5.87 20.73 -4.78
N GLU A 111 -6.30 19.49 -4.91
CA GLU A 111 -7.24 19.08 -5.94
C GLU A 111 -8.60 18.62 -5.37
N PHE A 112 -8.64 18.13 -4.13
CA PHE A 112 -9.85 17.54 -3.54
C PHE A 112 -9.96 17.76 -2.03
N LYS A 113 -11.18 17.93 -1.53
CA LYS A 113 -11.53 17.84 -0.11
C LYS A 113 -11.96 16.42 0.26
N TYR A 114 -11.17 15.77 1.10
CA TYR A 114 -11.53 14.49 1.72
C TYR A 114 -12.23 14.73 3.08
N PRO A 115 -13.22 13.91 3.48
CA PRO A 115 -13.78 12.77 2.75
C PRO A 115 -14.90 13.14 1.77
N ASP A 116 -15.46 14.34 1.90
CA ASP A 116 -16.72 14.75 1.26
C ASP A 116 -16.73 14.55 -0.26
N GLU A 117 -15.69 14.93 -0.99
CA GLU A 117 -15.70 14.80 -2.46
C GLU A 117 -15.73 13.34 -2.93
N PHE A 118 -15.19 12.39 -2.17
CA PHE A 118 -15.15 10.98 -2.55
C PHE A 118 -16.31 10.16 -1.97
N LEU A 119 -17.00 10.72 -0.98
CA LEU A 119 -18.22 10.16 -0.43
C LEU A 119 -19.48 10.71 -1.11
N ILE A 120 -19.39 11.90 -1.72
CA ILE A 120 -20.54 12.62 -2.30
C ILE A 120 -20.47 12.66 -3.83
N LYS A 121 -19.29 12.80 -4.46
CA LYS A 121 -19.17 12.73 -5.93
C LYS A 121 -18.93 11.29 -6.39
N GLU A 122 -19.45 10.95 -7.56
CA GLU A 122 -19.16 9.69 -8.24
C GLU A 122 -17.73 9.73 -8.80
N THR A 123 -16.78 9.22 -7.99
CA THR A 123 -15.43 8.91 -8.46
C THR A 123 -15.35 7.42 -8.76
N ASP A 124 -15.72 7.04 -9.98
CA ASP A 124 -15.85 5.65 -10.37
C ASP A 124 -14.49 4.96 -10.50
N ASN A 125 -13.55 5.60 -11.20
CA ASN A 125 -12.23 5.03 -11.48
C ASN A 125 -11.22 5.35 -10.37
N SER A 126 -10.25 4.46 -10.20
CA SER A 126 -9.12 4.67 -9.30
C SER A 126 -8.18 5.76 -9.81
N LEU A 127 -7.60 6.52 -8.88
CA LEU A 127 -6.69 7.63 -9.18
C LEU A 127 -5.34 7.43 -8.54
N ALA A 128 -4.25 7.61 -9.29
CA ALA A 128 -2.90 7.68 -8.74
C ALA A 128 -2.66 9.05 -8.09
N ILE A 129 -2.27 9.02 -6.82
CA ILE A 129 -2.05 10.22 -6.02
C ILE A 129 -0.69 10.14 -5.32
N THR A 130 -0.10 11.31 -5.08
CA THR A 130 1.10 11.41 -4.24
C THR A 130 0.74 11.94 -2.86
N PRO A 131 1.19 11.27 -1.78
CA PRO A 131 0.94 11.76 -0.44
C PRO A 131 1.82 12.96 -0.10
N ILE A 132 1.41 13.70 0.92
CA ILE A 132 2.31 14.65 1.54
C ILE A 132 3.35 13.87 2.33
N LYS A 133 4.63 14.16 2.07
CA LYS A 133 5.77 13.53 2.73
C LYS A 133 6.03 14.15 4.11
N ASN A 134 5.04 14.08 5.00
CA ASN A 134 5.11 14.62 6.36
C ASN A 134 5.24 13.53 7.45
N ASN A 135 5.35 12.26 7.05
CA ASN A 135 5.53 11.12 7.92
C ASN A 135 6.80 10.36 7.54
N THR A 136 7.63 10.02 8.52
CA THR A 136 8.91 9.33 8.33
C THR A 136 8.75 7.98 7.62
N ARG A 137 7.68 7.23 7.91
CA ARG A 137 7.38 5.95 7.26
C ARG A 137 7.02 6.12 5.80
N ILE A 138 6.20 7.12 5.43
CA ILE A 138 5.86 7.38 4.01
C ILE A 138 7.14 7.71 3.23
N ILE A 139 8.04 8.52 3.80
CA ILE A 139 9.32 8.87 3.20
C ILE A 139 10.20 7.63 3.05
N ALA A 140 10.37 6.86 4.12
CA ALA A 140 11.20 5.66 4.16
C ALA A 140 10.74 4.60 3.16
N GLN A 141 9.42 4.43 3.02
CA GLN A 141 8.82 3.48 2.07
C GLN A 141 8.83 3.96 0.62
N LYS A 142 9.22 5.22 0.36
CA LYS A 142 9.03 5.90 -0.93
C LYS A 142 7.59 5.71 -1.43
N GLY A 143 6.64 5.92 -0.51
CA GLY A 143 5.24 5.54 -0.67
C GLY A 143 4.47 6.46 -1.61
N PHE A 144 3.64 5.85 -2.45
CA PHE A 144 2.61 6.46 -3.29
C PHE A 144 1.30 5.71 -3.05
N PHE A 145 0.19 6.27 -3.54
CA PHE A 145 -1.10 5.62 -3.38
C PHE A 145 -1.90 5.64 -4.68
N THR A 146 -2.74 4.63 -4.85
CA THR A 146 -3.96 4.81 -5.63
C THR A 146 -5.13 4.94 -4.67
N LEU A 147 -6.03 5.86 -4.97
CA LEU A 147 -7.31 6.00 -4.30
C LEU A 147 -8.32 5.14 -5.06
N GLN A 148 -8.83 4.08 -4.45
CA GLN A 148 -9.80 3.22 -5.12
C GLN A 148 -11.12 3.98 -5.34
N GLY A 149 -11.61 3.91 -6.57
CA GLY A 149 -12.89 4.46 -6.96
C GLY A 149 -14.07 3.62 -6.51
N ASN A 150 -15.25 3.94 -7.03
CA ASN A 150 -16.54 3.43 -6.56
C ASN A 150 -17.09 2.26 -7.40
N LEU A 151 -16.34 1.77 -8.39
CA LEU A 151 -16.77 0.70 -9.30
C LEU A 151 -16.84 -0.71 -8.66
N LEU A 152 -16.48 -0.87 -7.39
CA LEU A 152 -16.50 -2.15 -6.65
C LEU A 152 -15.69 -3.29 -7.29
N GLN A 153 -14.79 -2.96 -8.21
CA GLN A 153 -13.91 -3.89 -8.88
C GLN A 153 -12.45 -3.62 -8.47
N PRO A 154 -11.58 -4.64 -8.52
CA PRO A 154 -10.16 -4.45 -8.29
C PRO A 154 -9.53 -3.68 -9.44
N LEU A 155 -8.41 -2.99 -9.16
CA LEU A 155 -7.77 -2.12 -10.16
C LEU A 155 -7.45 -2.84 -11.47
N GLU A 156 -7.07 -4.11 -11.44
CA GLU A 156 -6.76 -4.88 -12.66
C GLU A 156 -7.96 -5.18 -13.57
N GLU A 157 -9.19 -5.00 -13.08
CA GLU A 157 -10.43 -5.19 -13.84
C GLU A 157 -11.02 -3.85 -14.31
N GLU A 158 -10.57 -2.72 -13.75
CA GLU A 158 -10.98 -1.38 -14.20
C GLU A 158 -10.70 -1.15 -15.69
N PHE A 159 -11.51 -0.28 -16.30
CA PHE A 159 -11.48 -0.02 -17.75
C PHE A 159 -11.62 -1.31 -18.57
N ASN A 160 -12.44 -2.26 -18.11
CA ASN A 160 -12.63 -3.57 -18.74
C ASN A 160 -11.31 -4.35 -18.93
N GLY A 161 -10.35 -4.19 -18.00
CA GLY A 161 -9.04 -4.81 -18.06
C GLY A 161 -8.06 -4.17 -19.06
N GLU A 162 -8.40 -3.03 -19.66
CA GLU A 162 -7.50 -2.31 -20.58
C GLU A 162 -6.16 -1.93 -19.95
N LEU A 163 -6.13 -1.70 -18.62
CA LEU A 163 -4.89 -1.38 -17.93
C LEU A 163 -3.83 -2.46 -18.12
N LEU A 164 -4.23 -3.74 -18.12
CA LEU A 164 -3.33 -4.87 -18.40
C LEU A 164 -2.95 -4.93 -19.88
N ASN A 165 -3.94 -4.81 -20.77
CA ASN A 165 -3.76 -4.93 -22.22
C ASN A 165 -2.82 -3.85 -22.77
N GLU A 166 -2.91 -2.63 -22.24
CA GLU A 166 -2.10 -1.48 -22.65
C GLU A 166 -0.78 -1.36 -21.89
N ASN A 167 -0.43 -2.37 -21.07
CA ASN A 167 0.80 -2.38 -20.26
C ASN A 167 0.90 -1.22 -19.25
N ILE A 168 -0.23 -0.58 -18.89
CA ILE A 168 -0.33 0.42 -17.83
C ILE A 168 -0.18 -0.26 -16.47
N LEU A 169 -0.74 -1.46 -16.33
CA LEU A 169 -0.63 -2.31 -15.16
C LEU A 169 0.03 -3.64 -15.56
N LYS A 170 0.98 -4.13 -14.76
CA LYS A 170 1.67 -5.40 -15.00
C LYS A 170 1.80 -6.21 -13.73
N LYS A 171 1.59 -7.52 -13.84
CA LYS A 171 1.82 -8.49 -12.76
C LYS A 171 3.08 -9.30 -13.02
N ILE A 172 4.00 -9.28 -12.07
CA ILE A 172 5.20 -10.11 -12.07
C ILE A 172 5.04 -11.19 -11.01
N THR A 173 4.90 -12.44 -11.44
CA THR A 173 4.86 -13.58 -10.52
C THR A 173 6.27 -13.95 -10.08
N LEU A 174 6.47 -13.99 -8.77
CA LEU A 174 7.70 -14.44 -8.12
C LEU A 174 7.51 -15.90 -7.72
N LYS A 175 8.35 -16.78 -8.26
CA LYS A 175 8.37 -18.19 -7.86
C LYS A 175 9.09 -18.36 -6.53
N LYS A 176 8.62 -19.28 -5.68
CA LYS A 176 9.29 -19.55 -4.40
C LYS A 176 10.78 -19.92 -4.54
N THR A 177 11.20 -20.45 -5.69
CA THR A 177 12.59 -20.80 -5.98
C THR A 177 13.57 -19.63 -5.86
N ILE A 178 13.12 -18.39 -6.07
CA ILE A 178 13.99 -17.20 -5.97
C ILE A 178 14.08 -16.62 -4.55
N LEU A 179 13.42 -17.22 -3.55
CA LEU A 179 13.34 -16.70 -2.17
C LEU A 179 14.73 -16.40 -1.57
N ASN A 180 15.69 -17.31 -1.76
CA ASN A 180 17.03 -17.13 -1.21
C ASN A 180 17.76 -15.96 -1.89
N ASP A 181 17.65 -15.85 -3.21
CA ASP A 181 18.31 -14.78 -3.97
C ASP A 181 17.66 -13.43 -3.71
N ALA A 182 16.33 -13.38 -3.57
CA ALA A 182 15.61 -12.19 -3.16
C ALA A 182 16.03 -11.72 -1.76
N ASN A 183 16.17 -12.62 -0.78
CA ASN A 183 16.67 -12.26 0.55
C ASN A 183 18.12 -11.73 0.51
N LYS A 184 18.99 -12.34 -0.30
CA LYS A 184 20.36 -11.85 -0.51
C LYS A 184 20.36 -10.45 -1.14
N PHE A 185 19.54 -10.23 -2.16
CA PHE A 185 19.38 -8.94 -2.82
C PHE A 185 18.95 -7.86 -1.81
N LEU A 186 17.90 -8.11 -1.01
CA LEU A 186 17.46 -7.16 0.02
C LEU A 186 18.56 -6.84 1.03
N LYS A 187 19.35 -7.85 1.44
CA LYS A 187 20.48 -7.66 2.34
C LYS A 187 21.58 -6.79 1.71
N ILE A 188 21.90 -6.98 0.44
CA ILE A 188 22.88 -6.17 -0.30
C ILE A 188 22.38 -4.72 -0.44
N CYS A 189 21.08 -4.54 -0.70
CA CYS A 189 20.45 -3.22 -0.73
C CYS A 189 20.32 -2.54 0.64
N GLY A 190 20.73 -3.20 1.73
CA GLY A 190 20.63 -2.66 3.08
C GLY A 190 19.18 -2.53 3.58
N ILE A 191 18.24 -3.27 3.00
CA ILE A 191 16.84 -3.24 3.40
C ILE A 191 16.64 -4.08 4.66
N ASP A 192 16.18 -3.44 5.73
CA ASP A 192 15.71 -4.10 6.95
C ASP A 192 14.39 -3.50 7.46
N GLU A 193 13.87 -4.07 8.55
CA GLU A 193 12.59 -3.65 9.15
C GLU A 193 12.64 -2.20 9.63
N PHE A 194 13.79 -1.70 10.12
CA PHE A 194 13.91 -0.34 10.63
C PHE A 194 14.03 0.68 9.48
N VAL A 195 14.67 0.29 8.38
CA VAL A 195 14.73 1.12 7.16
C VAL A 195 13.35 1.32 6.55
N ILE A 196 12.45 0.33 6.62
CA ILE A 196 11.09 0.43 6.07
C ILE A 196 10.09 1.00 7.08
N PHE A 197 10.28 0.68 8.37
CA PHE A 197 9.47 1.11 9.50
C PHE A 197 10.37 1.87 10.49
N PRO A 198 10.58 3.18 10.29
CA PRO A 198 11.49 3.98 11.11
C PRO A 198 10.82 4.40 12.43
N ASP A 199 10.34 3.41 13.17
CA ASP A 199 9.69 3.52 14.47
C ASP A 199 10.29 2.49 15.45
N LEU A 200 9.83 2.52 16.70
CA LEU A 200 10.34 1.62 17.74
C LEU A 200 10.02 0.15 17.43
N GLU A 201 8.91 -0.13 16.75
CA GLU A 201 8.52 -1.49 16.39
C GLU A 201 9.45 -2.05 15.31
N GLY A 202 9.74 -1.27 14.26
CA GLY A 202 10.69 -1.62 13.22
C GLY A 202 12.12 -1.77 13.74
N LEU A 203 12.53 -0.90 14.68
CA LEU A 203 13.83 -1.02 15.36
C LEU A 203 13.92 -2.33 16.16
N ALA A 204 12.91 -2.64 16.98
CA ALA A 204 12.87 -3.88 17.75
C ALA A 204 12.94 -5.12 16.84
N LYS A 205 12.17 -5.14 15.74
CA LYS A 205 12.20 -6.21 14.75
C LYS A 205 13.58 -6.36 14.08
N SER A 206 14.23 -5.25 13.72
CA SER A 206 15.59 -5.27 13.14
C SER A 206 16.61 -5.85 14.14
N ILE A 207 16.55 -5.44 15.41
CA ILE A 207 17.45 -5.94 16.46
C ILE A 207 17.23 -7.44 16.71
N ASN A 208 15.98 -7.89 16.86
CA ASN A 208 15.66 -9.30 17.06
C ASN A 208 16.22 -10.17 15.93
N LYS A 209 16.02 -9.75 14.67
CA LYS A 209 16.57 -10.44 13.50
C LYS A 209 18.11 -10.52 13.52
N LYS A 210 18.79 -9.47 14.00
CA LYS A 210 20.26 -9.49 14.18
C LYS A 210 20.69 -10.45 15.29
N MET A 211 19.95 -10.54 16.38
CA MET A 211 20.22 -11.48 17.48
C MET A 211 20.07 -12.94 17.01
N GLU A 212 18.98 -13.26 16.33
CA GLU A 212 18.72 -14.60 15.78
C GLU A 212 19.83 -15.04 14.81
N ASN A 213 20.23 -14.16 13.89
CA ASN A 213 21.30 -14.45 12.92
C ASN A 213 22.67 -14.70 13.61
N LYS A 214 22.98 -13.98 14.71
CA LYS A 214 24.20 -14.21 15.49
C LYS A 214 24.21 -15.57 16.19
N GLN A 215 23.05 -16.06 16.62
CA GLN A 215 22.93 -17.37 17.26
C GLN A 215 23.14 -18.50 16.24
N HIS A 216 22.57 -18.37 15.04
CA HIS A 216 22.71 -19.38 13.98
C HIS A 216 24.13 -19.46 13.42
N SER A 217 24.85 -18.33 13.36
CA SER A 217 26.26 -18.31 12.93
C SER A 217 27.21 -18.91 13.97
N LYS A 218 26.89 -18.85 15.27
CA LYS A 218 27.66 -19.54 16.33
C LYS A 218 27.47 -21.07 16.33
N ALA A 219 26.32 -21.57 15.88
CA ALA A 219 26.06 -23.02 15.81
C ALA A 219 26.89 -23.74 14.72
N LEU A 220 27.42 -23.01 13.74
CA LEU A 220 28.19 -23.55 12.61
C LEU A 220 29.71 -23.58 12.84
N ILE A 221 30.21 -23.14 14.00
CA ILE A 221 31.67 -23.06 14.30
C ILE A 221 32.14 -24.28 15.15
N TYR A 222 31.26 -25.27 15.37
CA TYR A 222 31.61 -26.50 16.09
C TYR A 222 31.46 -27.74 15.20
N THR A 223 32.31 -27.82 14.17
CA THR A 223 32.70 -29.06 13.45
C THR A 223 34.08 -28.82 12.85
#